data_AF-A0A970PCT3-F1
#
_entry.id   AF-A0A970PCT3-F1
#
_cell.length_a   1.000
_cell.length_b   1.000
_cell.length_c   1.000
_cell.angle_alpha   90.00
_cell.angle_beta   90.00
_cell.angle_gamma   90.00
#
_symmetry.space_group_name_H-M   'P 1'
#
loop_
_entity.id
_entity.type
_entity.pdbx_description
1 polymer ?
#
loop_
_entity_poly.entity_id
_entity_poly.type
_entity_poly.pdbx_seq_one_letter_code
_entity_poly.pdbx_strand_id
1 'polypeptide(L)'
;SDMFYAYDIVNEALEDNGTYRDSLWKKTIGDDYIWQAFYYADKYVPEHIKLYYNDYNEQFKTNHVIKLAKSLVDKKGKFLIDGIGCQGHLYTGDSIDNYIKTLEAFSATGLDVQITEIDVSLGTWQNILQATDSNLITQGKYYYDLVNRIIEGNKAGNLGVSGITFWGVSDGVSWRRDRSPLLYDRNMKAKYAYYGAIQDKEQAGY
;
A
#
# COMPACT_ATOMS: atom_id res chain seq x y z
N SER A 1 16.89 19.55 -6.97
CA SER A 1 15.80 18.88 -6.22
C SER A 1 15.33 17.60 -6.92
N ASP A 2 16.10 17.08 -7.88
CA ASP A 2 15.75 15.88 -8.69
C ASP A 2 15.96 14.55 -7.96
N MET A 3 16.16 14.59 -6.63
CA MET A 3 16.42 13.42 -5.79
C MET A 3 15.13 12.74 -5.30
N PHE A 4 14.02 13.48 -5.27
CA PHE A 4 12.73 12.99 -4.77
C PHE A 4 11.73 12.92 -5.92
N TYR A 5 10.93 11.84 -5.95
CA TYR A 5 9.88 11.64 -6.95
C TYR A 5 8.47 11.78 -6.35
N ALA A 6 8.32 11.52 -5.04
CA ALA A 6 7.04 11.60 -4.34
C ALA A 6 7.23 11.86 -2.84
N TYR A 7 6.17 12.33 -2.19
CA TYR A 7 6.03 12.42 -0.74
C TYR A 7 4.65 11.93 -0.28
N ASP A 8 4.64 11.15 0.79
CA ASP A 8 3.44 10.93 1.61
C ASP A 8 3.23 12.16 2.50
N ILE A 9 2.38 13.09 2.06
CA ILE A 9 2.16 14.36 2.76
C ILE A 9 1.39 14.15 4.05
N VAL A 10 0.44 13.21 4.04
CA VAL A 10 -0.32 12.78 5.21
C VAL A 10 -0.37 11.26 5.24
N ASN A 11 -0.03 10.69 6.40
CA ASN A 11 -0.03 9.26 6.65
C ASN A 11 -1.07 8.90 7.72
N GLU A 12 -1.86 7.85 7.48
CA GLU A 12 -2.72 7.18 8.48
C GLU A 12 -3.70 8.08 9.25
N ALA A 13 -4.29 9.06 8.55
CA ALA A 13 -5.20 10.02 9.16
C ALA A 13 -6.60 9.46 9.46
N LEU A 14 -6.95 8.30 8.90
CA LEU A 14 -8.26 7.67 9.05
C LEU A 14 -8.20 6.49 10.03
N GLU A 15 -9.13 6.48 10.98
CA GLU A 15 -9.49 5.28 11.73
C GLU A 15 -10.22 4.27 10.81
N ASP A 16 -10.33 3.00 11.24
CA ASP A 16 -10.99 1.94 10.47
C ASP A 16 -12.47 2.24 10.12
N ASN A 17 -13.13 3.08 10.93
CA ASN A 17 -14.51 3.53 10.68
C ASN A 17 -14.60 4.78 9.76
N GLY A 18 -13.46 5.26 9.24
CA GLY A 18 -13.37 6.41 8.35
C GLY A 18 -13.43 7.78 9.03
N THR A 19 -13.46 7.84 10.36
CA THR A 19 -13.31 9.11 11.08
C THR A 19 -11.85 9.56 11.12
N TYR A 20 -11.61 10.86 11.25
CA TYR A 20 -10.24 11.37 11.45
C TYR A 20 -9.72 10.99 12.82
N ARG A 21 -8.54 10.36 12.82
CA ARG A 21 -7.77 9.97 14.01
C ARG A 21 -7.61 11.15 14.97
N ASP A 22 -7.67 10.85 16.27
CA ASP A 22 -7.42 11.85 17.32
C ASP A 22 -5.92 12.16 17.41
N SER A 23 -5.45 13.11 16.59
CA SER A 23 -4.03 13.49 16.49
C SER A 23 -3.78 14.90 17.04
N LEU A 24 -2.51 15.20 17.37
CA LEU A 24 -2.11 16.56 17.74
C LEU A 24 -2.38 17.56 16.61
N TRP A 25 -2.22 17.15 15.35
CA TRP A 25 -2.55 17.99 14.18
C TRP A 25 -4.03 18.41 14.19
N LYS A 26 -4.94 17.46 14.39
CA LYS A 26 -6.38 17.71 14.48
C LYS A 26 -6.73 18.59 15.69
N LYS A 27 -6.10 18.35 16.85
CA LYS A 27 -6.33 19.15 18.07
C LYS A 27 -5.84 20.59 17.94
N THR A 28 -4.74 20.82 17.23
CA THR A 28 -4.11 22.14 17.12
C THR A 28 -4.65 22.97 15.97
N ILE A 29 -4.88 22.37 14.80
CA ILE A 29 -5.32 23.08 13.59
C ILE A 29 -6.84 22.99 13.43
N GLY A 30 -7.42 21.80 13.65
CA GLY A 30 -8.82 21.48 13.38
C GLY A 30 -8.98 20.42 12.30
N ASP A 31 -10.22 20.14 11.93
CA ASP A 31 -10.56 19.06 10.97
C ASP A 31 -10.05 19.33 9.54
N ASP A 32 -9.69 20.57 9.20
CA ASP A 32 -9.17 20.93 7.88
C ASP A 32 -7.65 20.72 7.72
N TYR A 33 -6.96 20.22 8.76
CA TYR A 33 -5.50 20.07 8.74
C TYR A 33 -4.96 19.26 7.55
N ILE A 34 -5.68 18.22 7.11
CA ILE A 34 -5.28 17.38 5.96
C ILE A 34 -5.33 18.23 4.68
N TRP A 35 -6.41 18.99 4.49
CA TRP A 35 -6.54 19.89 3.35
C TRP A 35 -5.44 20.96 3.36
N GLN A 36 -5.16 21.55 4.52
CA GLN A 36 -4.09 22.55 4.67
C GLN A 36 -2.71 21.96 4.32
N ALA A 37 -2.42 20.74 4.78
CA ALA A 37 -1.15 20.06 4.47
C ALA A 37 -0.95 19.90 2.96
N PHE A 38 -1.96 19.40 2.24
CA PHE A 38 -1.89 19.26 0.79
C PHE A 38 -1.92 20.60 0.05
N TYR A 39 -2.68 21.59 0.52
CA TYR A 39 -2.68 22.93 -0.07
C TYR A 39 -1.29 23.57 -0.03
N TYR A 40 -0.61 23.50 1.12
CA TYR A 40 0.75 24.02 1.23
C TYR A 40 1.78 23.16 0.48
N ALA A 41 1.57 21.84 0.42
CA ALA A 41 2.42 20.96 -0.38
C ALA A 41 2.32 21.29 -1.87
N ASP A 42 1.11 21.34 -2.46
CA ASP A 42 0.87 21.72 -3.88
C ASP A 42 1.44 23.10 -4.20
N LYS A 43 1.46 24.02 -3.22
CA LYS A 43 1.99 25.37 -3.41
C LYS A 43 3.53 25.47 -3.41
N TYR A 44 4.22 24.63 -2.63
CA TYR A 44 5.64 24.83 -2.34
C TYR A 44 6.55 23.66 -2.72
N VAL A 45 5.99 22.45 -2.87
CA VAL A 45 6.75 21.30 -3.37
C VAL A 45 6.95 21.47 -4.88
N PRO A 46 8.16 21.21 -5.42
CA PRO A 46 8.40 21.21 -6.86
C PRO A 46 7.40 20.35 -7.64
N GLU A 47 6.92 20.84 -8.78
CA GLU A 47 5.85 20.22 -9.58
C GLU A 47 6.13 18.77 -10.02
N HIS A 48 7.39 18.38 -10.13
CA HIS A 48 7.77 17.01 -10.51
C HIS A 48 7.62 15.99 -9.37
N ILE A 49 7.48 16.44 -8.12
CA ILE A 49 7.32 15.56 -6.95
C ILE A 49 5.83 15.34 -6.70
N LYS A 50 5.43 14.07 -6.71
CA LYS A 50 4.03 13.65 -6.53
C LYS A 50 3.59 13.67 -5.06
N LEU A 51 2.36 14.12 -4.81
CA LEU A 51 1.79 14.26 -3.47
C LEU A 51 0.81 13.12 -3.17
N TYR A 52 1.12 12.32 -2.16
CA TYR A 52 0.36 11.13 -1.80
C TYR A 52 -0.32 11.25 -0.43
N TYR A 53 -1.52 10.67 -0.34
CA TYR A 53 -2.10 10.22 0.93
C TYR A 53 -1.80 8.72 1.09
N ASN A 54 -1.13 8.33 2.17
CA ASN A 54 -0.72 6.94 2.43
C ASN A 54 -1.43 6.38 3.67
N ASP A 55 -1.89 5.13 3.62
CA ASP A 55 -2.61 4.50 4.73
C ASP A 55 -2.54 2.96 4.66
N TYR A 56 -2.88 2.28 5.77
CA TYR A 56 -3.06 0.83 5.85
C TYR A 56 -4.54 0.43 5.95
N ASN A 57 -4.85 -0.86 5.88
CA ASN A 57 -6.21 -1.41 5.95
C ASN A 57 -7.16 -0.84 4.88
N GLU A 58 -6.59 -0.46 3.74
CA GLU A 58 -7.22 0.22 2.62
C GLU A 58 -8.40 -0.60 2.08
N GLN A 59 -8.30 -1.93 2.11
CA GLN A 59 -9.36 -2.86 1.73
C GLN A 59 -10.58 -2.84 2.66
N PHE A 60 -10.42 -2.32 3.87
CA PHE A 60 -11.50 -2.11 4.83
C PHE A 60 -11.96 -0.65 4.88
N LYS A 61 -11.11 0.29 4.43
CA LYS A 61 -11.36 1.74 4.42
C LYS A 61 -11.61 2.34 3.03
N THR A 62 -11.77 1.53 1.99
CA THR A 62 -11.74 1.98 0.58
C THR A 62 -12.62 3.20 0.30
N ASN A 63 -13.89 3.15 0.70
CA ASN A 63 -14.83 4.26 0.48
C ASN A 63 -14.48 5.52 1.28
N HIS A 64 -13.87 5.35 2.47
CA HIS A 64 -13.44 6.47 3.31
C HIS A 64 -12.21 7.16 2.73
N VAL A 65 -11.23 6.40 2.24
CA VAL A 65 -10.05 6.93 1.53
C VAL A 65 -10.48 7.66 0.26
N ILE A 66 -11.37 7.08 -0.55
CA ILE A 66 -11.90 7.74 -1.77
C ILE A 66 -12.63 9.05 -1.41
N LYS A 67 -13.44 9.04 -0.35
CA LYS A 67 -14.15 10.25 0.09
C LYS A 67 -13.18 11.34 0.53
N LEU A 68 -12.14 10.98 1.28
CA LEU A 68 -11.08 11.90 1.68
C LEU A 68 -10.36 12.47 0.45
N ALA A 69 -9.84 11.61 -0.43
CA ALA A 69 -9.16 11.98 -1.66
C ALA A 69 -10.01 12.97 -2.50
N LYS A 70 -11.30 12.68 -2.68
CA LYS A 70 -12.22 13.56 -3.42
C LYS A 70 -12.49 14.90 -2.77
N SER A 71 -12.27 15.02 -1.46
CA SER A 71 -12.41 16.29 -0.72
C SER A 71 -11.15 17.19 -0.81
N LEU A 72 -10.01 16.62 -1.21
CA LEU A 72 -8.74 17.33 -1.32
C LEU A 72 -8.62 18.01 -2.67
N VAL A 73 -9.46 19.04 -2.87
CA VAL A 73 -9.50 19.85 -4.08
C VAL A 73 -9.30 21.33 -3.77
N ASP A 74 -8.73 22.05 -4.73
CA ASP A 74 -8.64 23.51 -4.68
C ASP A 74 -10.00 24.19 -4.95
N LYS A 75 -10.02 25.53 -4.93
CA LYS A 75 -11.24 26.32 -5.19
C LYS A 75 -11.82 26.14 -6.60
N LYS A 76 -11.04 25.61 -7.55
CA LYS A 76 -11.43 25.33 -8.93
C LYS A 76 -11.80 23.85 -9.14
N GLY A 77 -11.71 23.01 -8.11
CA GLY A 77 -11.98 21.59 -8.18
C GLY A 77 -10.80 20.74 -8.69
N LYS A 78 -9.59 21.30 -8.83
CA LYS A 78 -8.37 20.53 -9.14
C LYS A 78 -7.97 19.74 -7.88
N PHE A 79 -7.62 18.47 -8.02
CA PHE A 79 -7.04 17.71 -6.91
C PHE A 79 -5.73 18.37 -6.41
N LEU A 80 -5.59 18.40 -5.10
CA LEU A 80 -4.36 18.79 -4.38
C LEU A 80 -3.43 17.60 -4.13
N ILE A 81 -3.89 16.38 -4.46
CA ILE A 81 -3.12 15.15 -4.38
C ILE A 81 -2.93 14.59 -5.79
N ASP A 82 -1.81 13.90 -5.99
CA ASP A 82 -1.54 13.18 -7.24
C ASP A 82 -1.92 11.70 -7.14
N GLY A 83 -1.87 11.12 -5.94
CA GLY A 83 -2.06 9.68 -5.78
C GLY A 83 -2.48 9.21 -4.40
N ILE A 84 -2.85 7.93 -4.35
CA ILE A 84 -3.19 7.18 -3.14
C ILE A 84 -2.13 6.09 -2.93
N GLY A 85 -1.45 6.15 -1.78
CA GLY A 85 -0.49 5.16 -1.32
C GLY A 85 -1.21 4.08 -0.52
N CYS A 86 -0.96 2.84 -0.91
CA CYS A 86 -1.44 1.66 -0.22
C CYS A 86 -0.25 0.99 0.47
N GLN A 87 -0.14 1.07 1.79
CA GLN A 87 0.89 0.36 2.54
C GLN A 87 0.93 -1.13 2.18
N GLY A 88 -0.22 -1.81 2.02
CA GLY A 88 -0.19 -3.21 1.57
C GLY A 88 0.42 -4.18 2.60
N HIS A 89 0.18 -3.89 3.87
CA HIS A 89 0.54 -4.72 5.01
C HIS A 89 -0.40 -5.93 5.17
N LEU A 90 -0.18 -6.97 4.38
CA LEU A 90 -1.11 -8.08 4.19
C LEU A 90 -0.72 -9.33 4.99
N TYR A 91 -1.63 -10.30 4.97
CA TYR A 91 -1.41 -11.67 5.43
C TYR A 91 -1.77 -12.68 4.34
N THR A 92 -1.19 -13.87 4.36
CA THR A 92 -1.53 -14.94 3.39
C THR A 92 -3.00 -15.36 3.44
N GLY A 93 -3.69 -15.09 4.54
CA GLY A 93 -5.13 -15.32 4.70
C GLY A 93 -6.02 -14.17 4.22
N ASP A 94 -5.46 -13.02 3.83
CA ASP A 94 -6.23 -11.90 3.30
C ASP A 94 -6.73 -12.18 1.88
N SER A 95 -7.92 -11.69 1.54
CA SER A 95 -8.49 -11.88 0.21
C SER A 95 -7.80 -10.99 -0.83
N ILE A 96 -7.06 -11.62 -1.76
CA ILE A 96 -6.50 -10.95 -2.93
C ILE A 96 -7.60 -10.26 -3.73
N ASP A 97 -8.77 -10.88 -3.91
CA ASP A 97 -9.88 -10.27 -4.65
C ASP A 97 -10.38 -8.98 -4.02
N ASN A 98 -10.47 -8.91 -2.69
CA ASN A 98 -10.86 -7.68 -2.01
C ASN A 98 -9.79 -6.59 -2.18
N TYR A 99 -8.51 -6.95 -2.07
CA TYR A 99 -7.43 -5.99 -2.27
C TYR A 99 -7.38 -5.47 -3.71
N ILE A 100 -7.55 -6.33 -4.71
CA ILE A 100 -7.63 -5.92 -6.12
C ILE A 100 -8.82 -4.99 -6.36
N LYS A 101 -10.01 -5.27 -5.80
CA LYS A 101 -11.17 -4.38 -5.91
C LYS A 101 -10.91 -3.00 -5.30
N THR A 102 -10.14 -2.93 -4.22
CA THR A 102 -9.71 -1.66 -3.62
C THR A 102 -8.79 -0.88 -4.57
N LEU A 103 -7.80 -1.54 -5.17
CA LEU A 103 -6.92 -0.91 -6.15
C LEU A 103 -7.69 -0.44 -7.40
N GLU A 104 -8.67 -1.21 -7.88
CA GLU A 104 -9.58 -0.81 -8.97
C GLU A 104 -10.38 0.43 -8.58
N ALA A 105 -10.95 0.46 -7.37
CA ALA A 105 -11.73 1.58 -6.88
C ALA A 105 -10.90 2.86 -6.71
N PHE A 106 -9.65 2.74 -6.27
CA PHE A 106 -8.71 3.86 -6.21
C PHE A 106 -8.30 4.33 -7.61
N SER A 107 -7.98 3.41 -8.51
CA SER A 107 -7.64 3.73 -9.90
C SER A 107 -8.78 4.46 -10.62
N ALA A 108 -10.03 4.08 -10.35
CA ALA A 108 -11.23 4.71 -10.92
C ALA A 108 -11.45 6.17 -10.46
N THR A 109 -10.69 6.67 -9.47
CA THR A 109 -10.72 8.09 -9.09
C THR A 109 -9.98 8.98 -10.09
N GLY A 110 -9.13 8.39 -10.95
CA GLY A 110 -8.22 9.11 -11.85
C GLY A 110 -6.92 9.58 -11.19
N LEU A 111 -6.72 9.25 -9.91
CA LEU A 111 -5.46 9.46 -9.19
C LEU A 111 -4.49 8.30 -9.46
N ASP A 112 -3.20 8.56 -9.31
CA ASP A 112 -2.16 7.53 -9.31
C ASP A 112 -2.32 6.59 -8.10
N VAL A 113 -1.91 5.33 -8.23
CA VAL A 113 -1.95 4.35 -7.13
C VAL A 113 -0.58 3.72 -6.96
N GLN A 114 -0.04 3.74 -5.74
CA GLN A 114 1.20 3.04 -5.41
C GLN A 114 0.96 2.05 -4.28
N ILE A 115 1.57 0.87 -4.39
CA ILE A 115 1.72 -0.03 -3.25
C ILE A 115 3.06 0.32 -2.61
N THR A 116 3.03 0.92 -1.42
CA THR A 116 4.15 1.67 -0.84
C THR A 116 4.97 0.86 0.17
N GLU A 117 4.38 -0.12 0.85
CA GLU A 117 5.00 -0.80 2.00
C GLU A 117 4.70 -2.31 2.05
N ILE A 118 4.66 -2.98 0.90
CA ILE A 118 4.14 -4.34 0.85
C ILE A 118 5.00 -5.30 1.68
N ASP A 119 4.32 -5.98 2.60
CA ASP A 119 4.80 -7.13 3.34
C ASP A 119 3.64 -8.11 3.54
N VAL A 120 3.89 -9.42 3.45
CA VAL A 120 2.83 -10.44 3.52
C VAL A 120 3.17 -11.40 4.65
N SER A 121 2.59 -11.20 5.83
CA SER A 121 2.79 -12.09 6.99
C SER A 121 2.09 -13.44 6.81
N LEU A 122 2.61 -14.50 7.44
CA LEU A 122 1.97 -15.81 7.40
C LEU A 122 0.72 -15.86 8.30
N GLY A 123 -0.41 -16.35 7.77
CA GLY A 123 -1.65 -16.55 8.53
C GLY A 123 -2.67 -15.41 8.41
N THR A 124 -3.16 -14.91 9.54
CA THR A 124 -4.03 -13.72 9.65
C THR A 124 -3.56 -12.84 10.81
N TRP A 125 -4.08 -11.62 10.92
CA TRP A 125 -3.71 -10.73 12.05
C TRP A 125 -4.03 -11.32 13.44
N GLN A 126 -5.05 -12.20 13.55
CA GLN A 126 -5.38 -12.90 14.79
C GLN A 126 -4.61 -14.21 14.99
N ASN A 127 -4.13 -14.83 13.91
CA ASN A 127 -3.49 -16.15 13.95
C ASN A 127 -2.24 -16.17 13.05
N ILE A 128 -1.10 -15.80 13.64
CA ILE A 128 0.19 -15.83 12.97
C ILE A 128 0.67 -17.28 12.87
N LEU A 129 0.97 -17.71 11.64
CA LEU A 129 1.47 -19.06 11.38
C LEU A 129 3.00 -19.12 11.45
N GLN A 130 3.52 -20.27 11.85
CA GLN A 130 4.96 -20.54 11.82
C GLN A 130 5.46 -20.71 10.37
N ALA A 131 6.72 -20.34 10.13
CA ALA A 131 7.39 -20.47 8.84
C ALA A 131 7.80 -21.93 8.54
N THR A 132 6.82 -22.81 8.40
CA THR A 132 7.01 -24.14 7.82
C THR A 132 7.11 -24.04 6.30
N ASP A 133 7.73 -25.03 5.63
CA ASP A 133 7.83 -25.04 4.16
C ASP A 133 6.46 -24.87 3.49
N SER A 134 5.42 -25.54 3.98
CA SER A 134 4.06 -25.43 3.43
C SER A 134 3.48 -24.01 3.55
N ASN A 135 3.73 -23.32 4.66
CA ASN A 135 3.25 -21.95 4.84
C ASN A 135 4.07 -20.96 3.99
N LEU A 136 5.37 -21.20 3.83
CA LEU A 136 6.23 -20.40 2.96
C LEU A 136 5.89 -20.58 1.48
N ILE A 137 5.55 -21.79 1.03
CA ILE A 137 5.03 -22.04 -0.33
C ILE A 137 3.69 -21.32 -0.53
N THR A 138 2.79 -21.36 0.46
CA THR A 138 1.53 -20.60 0.43
C THR A 138 1.79 -19.09 0.25
N GLN A 139 2.78 -18.54 0.93
CA GLN A 139 3.21 -17.15 0.76
C GLN A 139 3.79 -16.88 -0.63
N GLY A 140 4.59 -17.81 -1.19
CA GLY A 140 5.07 -17.76 -2.56
C GLY A 140 3.93 -17.65 -3.57
N LYS A 141 2.95 -18.54 -3.44
CA LYS A 141 1.72 -18.53 -4.26
C LYS A 141 0.92 -17.24 -4.09
N TYR A 142 0.80 -16.74 -2.87
CA TYR A 142 0.10 -15.49 -2.60
C TYR A 142 0.74 -14.32 -3.35
N TYR A 143 2.07 -14.16 -3.28
CA TYR A 143 2.78 -13.11 -4.01
C TYR A 143 2.64 -13.25 -5.52
N TYR A 144 2.78 -14.46 -6.05
CA TYR A 144 2.59 -14.69 -7.48
C TYR A 144 1.20 -14.29 -7.94
N ASP A 145 0.16 -14.78 -7.26
CA ASP A 145 -1.23 -14.53 -7.65
C ASP A 145 -1.57 -13.03 -7.53
N LEU A 146 -1.11 -12.36 -6.47
CA LEU A 146 -1.31 -10.92 -6.26
C LEU A 146 -0.60 -10.09 -7.35
N VAL A 147 0.69 -10.32 -7.56
CA VAL A 147 1.48 -9.57 -8.55
C VAL A 147 0.97 -9.83 -9.97
N ASN A 148 0.61 -11.08 -10.30
CA ASN A 148 0.01 -11.42 -11.59
C ASN A 148 -1.29 -10.64 -11.81
N ARG A 149 -2.17 -10.58 -10.80
CA ARG A 149 -3.44 -9.83 -10.88
C ARG A 149 -3.22 -8.33 -11.06
N ILE A 150 -2.21 -7.76 -10.42
CA ILE A 150 -1.84 -6.35 -10.60
C ILE A 150 -1.33 -6.12 -12.03
N ILE A 151 -0.42 -6.96 -12.53
CA ILE A 151 0.12 -6.85 -13.89
C ILE A 151 -0.99 -6.95 -14.94
N GLU A 152 -1.85 -7.97 -14.85
CA GLU A 152 -2.93 -8.18 -15.81
C GLU A 152 -4.01 -7.10 -15.70
N GLY A 153 -4.32 -6.62 -14.49
CA GLY A 153 -5.24 -5.50 -14.29
C GLY A 153 -4.71 -4.19 -14.89
N ASN A 154 -3.40 -3.91 -14.76
CA ASN A 154 -2.76 -2.76 -15.39
C ASN A 154 -2.77 -2.88 -16.92
N LYS A 155 -2.44 -4.06 -17.48
CA LYS A 155 -2.49 -4.31 -18.93
C LYS A 155 -3.90 -4.14 -19.50
N ALA A 156 -4.92 -4.56 -18.75
CA ALA A 156 -6.32 -4.41 -19.14
C ALA A 156 -6.84 -2.97 -19.01
N GLY A 157 -6.09 -2.07 -18.35
CA GLY A 157 -6.50 -0.69 -18.09
C GLY A 157 -7.51 -0.56 -16.93
N ASN A 158 -7.71 -1.62 -16.13
CA ASN A 158 -8.59 -1.59 -14.96
C ASN A 158 -7.88 -1.10 -13.69
N LEU A 159 -6.55 -1.20 -13.68
CA LEU A 159 -5.68 -0.71 -12.62
C LEU A 159 -4.74 0.38 -13.15
N GLY A 160 -4.45 1.35 -12.29
CA GLY A 160 -3.47 2.40 -12.50
C GLY A 160 -2.32 2.32 -11.49
N VAL A 161 -1.85 1.11 -11.16
CA VAL A 161 -0.78 0.93 -10.17
C VAL A 161 0.58 1.26 -10.80
N SER A 162 1.22 2.35 -10.38
CA SER A 162 2.49 2.82 -10.95
C SER A 162 3.74 2.26 -10.27
N GLY A 163 3.62 1.68 -9.07
CA GLY A 163 4.76 1.17 -8.32
C GLY A 163 4.39 0.17 -7.22
N ILE A 164 5.34 -0.71 -6.92
CA ILE A 164 5.31 -1.64 -5.79
C ILE A 164 6.64 -1.53 -5.04
N THR A 165 6.57 -1.14 -3.76
CA THR A 165 7.72 -1.00 -2.86
C THR A 165 7.56 -1.95 -1.68
N PHE A 166 8.57 -2.77 -1.42
CA PHE A 166 8.60 -3.71 -0.30
C PHE A 166 9.06 -3.03 0.98
N TRP A 167 8.42 -3.33 2.12
CA TRP A 167 8.77 -2.72 3.41
C TRP A 167 9.94 -3.40 4.13
N GLY A 168 11.07 -3.41 3.44
CA GLY A 168 12.33 -3.97 3.89
C GLY A 168 12.87 -5.04 2.96
N VAL A 169 14.06 -5.53 3.30
CA VAL A 169 14.80 -6.49 2.47
C VAL A 169 14.61 -7.92 2.97
N SER A 170 14.77 -8.16 4.27
CA SER A 170 14.73 -9.53 4.82
C SER A 170 14.01 -9.64 6.16
N ASP A 171 13.52 -10.84 6.44
CA ASP A 171 12.78 -11.17 7.67
C ASP A 171 13.57 -10.86 8.95
N GLY A 172 14.92 -10.81 8.87
CA GLY A 172 15.77 -10.50 10.01
C GLY A 172 15.69 -9.04 10.48
N VAL A 173 15.36 -8.11 9.58
CA VAL A 173 15.35 -6.67 9.83
C VAL A 173 13.99 -6.01 9.66
N SER A 174 12.95 -6.80 9.32
CA SER A 174 11.57 -6.30 9.23
C SER A 174 11.05 -5.81 10.59
N TRP A 175 10.22 -4.76 10.57
CA TRP A 175 9.42 -4.34 11.73
C TRP A 175 8.46 -5.45 12.23
N ARG A 176 8.10 -6.39 11.33
CA ARG A 176 7.27 -7.57 11.57
C ARG A 176 8.09 -8.88 11.55
N ARG A 177 9.36 -8.83 11.98
CA ARG A 177 10.33 -9.95 11.93
C ARG A 177 9.87 -11.26 12.58
N ASP A 178 8.84 -11.24 13.43
CA ASP A 178 8.24 -12.41 14.06
C ASP A 178 7.24 -13.15 13.16
N ARG A 179 6.96 -12.64 11.95
CA ARG A 179 5.88 -13.12 11.05
C ARG A 179 6.36 -13.56 9.67
N SER A 180 7.67 -13.57 9.46
CA SER A 180 8.36 -13.91 8.20
C SER A 180 7.78 -13.21 6.95
N PRO A 181 7.65 -11.87 6.93
CA PRO A 181 6.76 -11.20 5.98
C PRO A 181 7.41 -10.76 4.66
N LEU A 182 8.73 -10.87 4.51
CA LEU A 182 9.48 -10.34 3.36
C LEU A 182 9.97 -11.44 2.41
N LEU A 183 10.64 -11.04 1.33
CA LEU A 183 11.09 -11.92 0.25
C LEU A 183 12.29 -12.80 0.61
N TYR A 184 13.11 -12.35 1.55
CA TYR A 184 14.34 -13.04 1.97
C TYR A 184 14.27 -13.44 3.44
N ASP A 185 14.83 -14.60 3.78
CA ASP A 185 14.92 -15.07 5.16
C ASP A 185 15.96 -14.29 5.98
N ARG A 186 16.11 -14.65 7.26
CA ARG A 186 17.05 -14.00 8.19
C ARG A 186 18.53 -14.12 7.78
N ASN A 187 18.85 -15.05 6.88
CA ASN A 187 20.19 -15.29 6.36
C ASN A 187 20.36 -14.74 4.93
N MET A 188 19.44 -13.88 4.47
CA MET A 188 19.42 -13.30 3.12
C MET A 188 19.25 -14.34 2.00
N LYS A 189 18.68 -15.51 2.30
CA LYS A 189 18.31 -16.48 1.27
C LYS A 189 16.92 -16.14 0.73
N ALA A 190 16.78 -16.20 -0.59
CA ALA A 190 15.48 -16.01 -1.25
C ALA A 190 14.50 -17.09 -0.78
N LYS A 191 13.29 -16.66 -0.40
CA LYS A 191 12.16 -17.54 -0.05
C LYS A 191 11.30 -17.79 -1.30
N TYR A 192 10.36 -18.73 -1.21
CA TYR A 192 9.29 -18.90 -2.20
C TYR A 192 8.56 -17.58 -2.53
N ALA A 193 8.43 -16.68 -1.55
CA ALA A 193 7.91 -15.32 -1.71
C ALA A 193 8.65 -14.50 -2.78
N TYR A 194 9.99 -14.55 -2.80
CA TYR A 194 10.80 -13.87 -3.81
C TYR A 194 10.44 -14.35 -5.22
N TYR A 195 10.43 -15.66 -5.41
CA TYR A 195 10.12 -16.29 -6.70
C TYR A 195 8.69 -15.98 -7.16
N GLY A 196 7.73 -16.01 -6.22
CA GLY A 196 6.36 -15.59 -6.52
C GLY A 196 6.27 -14.14 -6.99
N ALA A 197 6.95 -13.22 -6.29
CA ALA A 197 6.95 -11.80 -6.64
C ALA A 197 7.53 -11.52 -8.04
N ILE A 198 8.56 -12.27 -8.45
CA ILE A 198 9.16 -12.14 -9.80
C ILE A 198 8.46 -12.99 -10.87
N GLN A 199 7.33 -13.61 -10.54
CA GLN A 199 6.53 -14.45 -11.44
C GLN A 199 7.22 -15.74 -11.91
N ASP A 200 8.11 -16.30 -11.07
CA ASP A 200 8.67 -17.64 -11.25
C ASP A 200 7.81 -18.67 -10.50
N LYS A 201 6.90 -19.31 -11.23
CA LYS A 201 5.93 -20.25 -10.66
C LYS A 201 6.59 -21.51 -10.08
N GLU A 202 7.55 -22.10 -10.80
CA GLU A 202 8.19 -23.36 -10.38
C GLU A 202 8.95 -23.17 -9.07
N GLN A 203 9.75 -22.10 -8.96
CA GLN A 203 10.51 -21.81 -7.74
C GLN A 203 9.65 -21.20 -6.63
N ALA A 204 8.44 -20.73 -6.92
CA ALA A 204 7.44 -20.39 -5.90
C ALA A 204 6.79 -21.66 -5.27
N GLY A 205 7.04 -22.84 -5.83
CA GLY A 205 6.72 -24.14 -5.22
C GLY A 205 5.32 -24.67 -5.50
N TYR A 206 4.66 -24.29 -6.61
CA TYR A 206 3.31 -24.75 -6.94
C TYR A 206 2.94 -24.70 -8.44
#